data_AF-A0A838S901-F1
#
_entry.id   AF-A0A838S901-F1
#
_cell.length_a   1.000
_cell.length_b   1.000
_cell.length_c   1.000
_cell.angle_alpha   90.00
_cell.angle_beta   90.00
_cell.angle_gamma   90.00
#
_symmetry.space_group_name_H-M   'P 1'
#
loop_
_entity.id
_entity.type
_entity.pdbx_description
1 polymer ?
#
loop_
_entity_poly.entity_id
_entity_poly.type
_entity_poly.pdbx_seq_one_letter_code
_entity_poly.pdbx_strand_id
1 'polypeptide(L)'
;MISPLLELPGVVPPPDPSADPGVAWHHGDPLREQRVAERDVVVVDRSHREVIAVPGEDRLSWLHTITSQHLAGLGEGEHTEALVLDGQGRVEHHAVVSHSGGTVWLDTEPGRSAGLLRYLQQMVF
;
A
#
# COMPACT_ATOMS: atom_id res chain seq x y z
N MET A 1 -11.58 2.36 -2.57
CA MET A 1 -12.44 2.84 -3.69
C MET A 1 -13.01 1.62 -4.42
N ILE A 2 -14.18 1.69 -5.07
CA ILE A 2 -14.64 0.63 -5.99
C ILE A 2 -14.01 0.89 -7.35
N SER A 3 -13.33 -0.10 -7.90
CA SER A 3 -12.66 0.02 -9.19
C SER A 3 -13.65 0.02 -10.35
N PRO A 4 -13.46 0.87 -11.37
CA PRO A 4 -14.21 0.79 -12.61
C PRO A 4 -13.88 -0.49 -13.42
N LEU A 5 -12.75 -1.15 -13.14
CA LEU A 5 -12.37 -2.39 -13.81
C LEU A 5 -13.25 -3.57 -13.41
N LEU A 6 -14.05 -3.45 -12.35
CA LEU A 6 -15.06 -4.45 -11.98
C LEU A 6 -16.19 -4.60 -13.01
N GLU A 7 -16.39 -3.61 -13.87
CA GLU A 7 -17.43 -3.64 -14.91
C GLU A 7 -16.98 -4.40 -16.17
N LEU A 8 -15.72 -4.86 -16.22
CA LEU A 8 -15.22 -5.60 -17.37
C LEU A 8 -15.88 -6.99 -17.49
N PRO A 9 -16.13 -7.47 -18.72
CA PRO A 9 -16.69 -8.81 -18.93
C PRO A 9 -15.81 -9.91 -18.32
N GLY A 10 -16.43 -10.88 -17.67
CA GLY A 10 -15.73 -12.05 -17.09
C GLY A 10 -15.06 -11.78 -15.74
N VAL A 11 -15.18 -10.58 -15.19
CA VAL A 11 -14.73 -10.27 -13.82
C VAL A 11 -15.57 -11.02 -12.80
N VAL A 12 -14.91 -11.65 -11.85
CA VAL A 12 -15.52 -12.22 -10.66
C VAL A 12 -15.13 -11.38 -9.45
N PRO A 13 -16.10 -10.78 -8.72
CA PRO A 13 -15.80 -10.05 -7.50
C PRO A 13 -15.42 -11.00 -6.37
N PRO A 14 -14.71 -10.51 -5.34
CA PRO A 14 -14.34 -11.33 -4.19
C PRO A 14 -15.56 -11.73 -3.35
N PRO A 15 -15.50 -12.87 -2.65
CA PRO A 15 -16.55 -13.28 -1.71
C PRO A 15 -16.64 -12.31 -0.53
N ASP A 16 -17.80 -12.23 0.11
CA ASP A 16 -18.00 -11.46 1.34
C ASP A 16 -17.91 -12.41 2.57
N PRO A 17 -17.05 -12.14 3.58
CA PRO A 17 -16.09 -11.04 3.68
C PRO A 17 -14.78 -11.32 2.94
N SER A 18 -14.20 -10.26 2.35
CA SER A 18 -12.86 -10.27 1.74
C SER A 18 -12.00 -9.17 2.30
N ALA A 19 -10.69 -9.41 2.36
CA ALA A 19 -9.67 -8.42 2.69
C ALA A 19 -9.46 -7.39 1.56
N ASP A 20 -9.81 -7.75 0.31
CA ASP A 20 -9.61 -6.95 -0.89
C ASP A 20 -10.95 -6.54 -1.56
N PRO A 21 -11.86 -5.83 -0.86
CA PRO A 21 -13.13 -5.44 -1.46
C PRO A 21 -12.93 -4.36 -2.53
N GLY A 22 -13.81 -4.36 -3.55
CA GLY A 22 -13.85 -3.30 -4.56
C GLY A 22 -12.90 -3.46 -5.74
N VAL A 23 -12.19 -4.57 -5.85
CA VAL A 23 -11.39 -4.97 -7.02
C VAL A 23 -11.75 -6.40 -7.47
N ALA A 24 -11.34 -6.80 -8.67
CA ALA A 24 -11.58 -8.14 -9.19
C ALA A 24 -10.85 -9.19 -8.34
N TRP A 25 -11.51 -10.31 -8.04
CA TRP A 25 -10.84 -11.47 -7.45
C TRP A 25 -10.08 -12.26 -8.53
N HIS A 26 -10.69 -12.39 -9.71
CA HIS A 26 -10.09 -12.95 -10.92
C HIS A 26 -10.96 -12.59 -12.15
N HIS A 27 -10.46 -12.89 -13.34
CA HIS A 27 -11.11 -12.65 -14.64
C HIS A 27 -11.64 -13.95 -15.29
N GLY A 28 -12.05 -14.90 -14.46
CA GLY A 28 -12.72 -16.15 -14.85
C GLY A 28 -11.91 -17.45 -14.69
N ASP A 29 -10.57 -17.42 -14.80
CA ASP A 29 -9.71 -18.62 -14.64
C ASP A 29 -8.47 -18.29 -13.79
N PRO A 30 -8.60 -18.29 -12.45
CA PRO A 30 -7.54 -17.85 -11.54
C PRO A 30 -6.21 -18.59 -11.73
N LEU A 31 -6.26 -19.90 -11.99
CA LEU A 31 -5.06 -20.72 -12.14
C LEU A 31 -4.35 -20.44 -13.46
N ARG A 32 -5.12 -20.14 -14.53
CA ARG A 32 -4.53 -19.70 -15.79
C ARG A 32 -3.94 -18.30 -15.66
N GLU A 33 -4.64 -17.38 -15.00
CA GLU A 33 -4.16 -16.01 -14.72
C GLU A 33 -2.82 -16.03 -13.98
N GLN A 34 -2.70 -16.84 -12.92
CA GLN A 34 -1.43 -17.03 -12.20
C GLN A 34 -0.31 -17.56 -13.11
N ARG A 35 -0.56 -18.61 -13.89
CA ARG A 35 0.45 -19.18 -14.80
C ARG A 35 0.89 -18.21 -15.89
N VAL A 36 0.00 -17.33 -16.34
CA VAL A 36 0.33 -16.26 -17.28
C VAL A 36 1.19 -15.21 -16.59
N ALA A 37 0.85 -14.79 -15.37
CA ALA A 37 1.64 -13.83 -14.58
C ALA A 37 3.10 -14.27 -14.35
N GLU A 38 3.36 -15.58 -14.29
CA GLU A 38 4.72 -16.13 -14.17
C GLU A 38 5.56 -16.02 -15.45
N ARG A 39 4.92 -15.86 -16.62
CA ARG A 39 5.57 -16.01 -17.94
C ARG A 39 5.39 -14.81 -18.87
N ASP A 40 4.48 -13.91 -18.54
CA ASP A 40 4.07 -12.77 -19.35
C ASP A 40 3.66 -11.59 -18.46
N VAL A 41 3.35 -10.45 -19.08
CA VAL A 41 2.93 -9.24 -18.38
C VAL A 41 1.45 -9.34 -18.02
N VAL A 42 1.15 -9.06 -16.75
CA VAL A 42 -0.22 -8.91 -16.25
C VAL A 42 -0.40 -7.55 -15.59
N VAL A 43 -1.64 -7.08 -15.57
CA VAL A 43 -2.04 -5.87 -14.85
C VAL A 43 -2.86 -6.31 -13.64
N VAL A 44 -2.46 -5.84 -12.45
CA VAL A 44 -3.18 -6.07 -11.21
C VAL A 44 -3.79 -4.76 -10.76
N ASP A 45 -5.10 -4.75 -10.58
CA ASP A 45 -5.82 -3.62 -10.03
C ASP A 45 -5.63 -3.56 -8.50
N ARG A 46 -5.05 -2.45 -8.03
CA ARG A 46 -4.86 -2.15 -6.61
C ARG A 46 -5.51 -0.84 -6.19
N SER A 47 -6.48 -0.35 -6.97
CA SER A 47 -7.17 0.92 -6.72
C SER A 47 -8.01 0.93 -5.42
N HIS A 48 -8.24 -0.23 -4.81
CA HIS A 48 -8.90 -0.32 -3.50
C HIS A 48 -8.02 0.15 -2.34
N ARG A 49 -6.69 0.10 -2.50
CA ARG A 49 -5.73 0.48 -1.45
C ARG A 49 -5.75 1.97 -1.17
N GLU A 50 -5.34 2.31 0.04
CA GLU A 50 -5.35 3.69 0.52
C GLU A 50 -3.93 4.24 0.55
N VAL A 51 -3.79 5.52 0.22
CA VAL A 51 -2.49 6.18 0.09
C VAL A 51 -2.44 7.42 0.96
N ILE A 52 -1.35 7.60 1.70
CA ILE A 52 -1.03 8.81 2.47
C ILE A 52 0.16 9.51 1.83
N ALA A 53 0.04 10.81 1.60
CA ALA A 53 1.15 11.66 1.17
C ALA A 53 1.89 12.23 2.39
N VAL A 54 3.22 12.12 2.39
CA VAL A 54 4.12 12.71 3.37
C VAL A 54 5.07 13.66 2.65
N PRO A 55 4.66 14.93 2.44
CA PRO A 55 5.53 15.96 1.86
C PRO A 55 6.47 16.55 2.92
N GLY A 56 7.28 17.52 2.53
CA GLY A 56 8.15 18.29 3.43
C GLY A 56 9.62 17.87 3.37
N GLU A 57 10.53 18.79 3.67
CA GLU A 57 11.97 18.59 3.53
C GLU A 57 12.50 17.48 4.45
N ASP A 58 11.95 17.37 5.66
CA ASP A 58 12.37 16.40 6.68
C ASP A 58 11.64 15.04 6.61
N ARG A 59 10.79 14.80 5.60
CA ARG A 59 9.95 13.59 5.51
C ARG A 59 10.72 12.28 5.69
N LEU A 60 11.93 12.17 5.12
CA LEU A 60 12.73 10.94 5.14
C LEU A 60 13.39 10.70 6.51
N SER A 61 13.99 11.74 7.10
CA SER A 61 14.60 11.65 8.42
C SER A 61 13.56 11.44 9.52
N TRP A 62 12.40 12.08 9.39
CA TRP A 62 11.26 11.90 10.29
C TRP A 62 10.69 10.48 10.21
N LEU A 63 10.32 10.00 9.01
CA LEU A 63 9.82 8.63 8.83
C LEU A 63 10.87 7.58 9.26
N HIS A 64 12.15 7.84 9.05
CA HIS A 64 13.22 6.95 9.52
C HIS A 64 13.23 6.78 11.05
N THR A 65 12.88 7.83 11.79
CA THR A 65 12.90 7.81 13.27
C THR A 65 11.71 7.05 13.86
N ILE A 66 10.57 7.02 13.16
CA ILE A 66 9.30 6.49 13.69
C ILE A 66 8.86 5.19 13.02
N THR A 67 9.67 4.62 12.14
CA THR A 67 9.39 3.34 11.47
C THR A 67 10.58 2.39 11.56
N SER A 68 10.35 1.11 11.31
CA SER A 68 11.39 0.08 11.35
C SER A 68 12.42 0.15 10.22
N GLN A 69 12.20 1.00 9.20
CA GLN A 69 12.96 1.00 7.96
C GLN A 69 14.02 2.11 7.93
N HIS A 70 15.14 1.85 7.26
CA HIS A 70 16.13 2.87 6.96
C HIS A 70 15.69 3.74 5.77
N LEU A 71 15.06 4.88 6.06
CA LEU A 71 14.50 5.77 5.03
C LEU A 71 15.33 7.03 4.77
N ALA A 72 16.28 7.38 5.64
CA ALA A 72 17.08 8.60 5.50
C ALA A 72 17.89 8.66 4.19
N GLY A 73 18.21 7.51 3.60
CA GLY A 73 18.91 7.39 2.32
C GLY A 73 18.03 7.03 1.12
N LEU A 74 16.71 6.98 1.25
CA LEU A 74 15.81 6.55 0.16
C LEU A 74 15.81 7.58 -0.98
N GLY A 75 16.32 7.19 -2.14
CA GLY A 75 16.45 8.02 -3.33
C GLY A 75 15.10 8.33 -4.01
N GLU A 76 15.10 9.33 -4.88
CA GLU A 76 13.94 9.62 -5.75
C GLU A 76 13.69 8.44 -6.71
N GLY A 77 12.43 8.00 -6.80
CA GLY A 77 12.03 6.82 -7.58
C GLY A 77 12.31 5.48 -6.88
N GLU A 78 12.82 5.49 -5.65
CA GLU A 78 13.02 4.26 -4.88
C GLU A 78 11.78 3.86 -4.08
N HIS A 79 11.69 2.56 -3.84
CA HIS A 79 10.55 1.92 -3.20
C HIS A 79 11.04 0.94 -2.13
N THR A 80 10.31 0.84 -1.02
CA THR A 80 10.59 -0.10 0.07
C THR A 80 9.32 -0.36 0.87
N GLU A 81 9.44 -1.05 2.00
CA GLU A 81 8.35 -1.27 2.96
C GLU A 81 8.80 -0.86 4.36
N ALA A 82 7.85 -0.36 5.15
CA ALA A 82 8.08 0.07 6.53
C ALA A 82 7.00 -0.44 7.47
N LEU A 83 7.40 -0.75 8.70
CA LEU A 83 6.50 -1.14 9.78
C LEU A 83 6.53 -0.07 10.87
N VAL A 84 5.37 0.17 11.48
CA VAL A 84 5.25 0.84 12.78
C VAL A 84 5.07 -0.25 13.82
N LEU A 85 5.88 -0.20 14.87
CA LEU A 85 5.89 -1.19 15.93
C LEU A 85 5.49 -0.57 17.27
N ASP A 86 4.77 -1.33 18.10
CA ASP A 86 4.51 -0.96 19.49
C ASP A 86 5.80 -1.07 20.35
N GLY A 87 5.72 -0.63 21.61
CA GLY A 87 6.87 -0.71 22.55
C GLY A 87 7.34 -2.13 22.86
N GLN A 88 6.60 -3.16 22.45
CA GLN A 88 6.96 -4.58 22.56
C GLN A 88 7.33 -5.21 21.21
N GLY A 89 7.42 -4.42 20.13
CA GLY A 89 7.81 -4.88 18.80
C GLY A 89 6.68 -5.51 17.98
N ARG A 90 5.41 -5.40 18.36
CA ARG A 90 4.28 -5.88 17.55
C ARG A 90 3.98 -4.91 16.43
N VAL A 91 3.61 -5.45 15.27
CA VAL A 91 3.22 -4.63 14.12
C VAL A 91 1.87 -3.96 14.37
N GLU A 92 1.87 -2.63 14.40
CA GLU A 92 0.65 -1.82 14.46
C GLU A 92 0.22 -1.40 13.04
N HIS A 93 1.19 -0.99 12.21
CA HIS A 93 0.95 -0.57 10.84
C HIS A 93 2.01 -1.09 9.89
N HIS A 94 1.61 -1.31 8.64
CA HIS A 94 2.48 -1.59 7.50
C HIS A 94 2.15 -0.59 6.40
N ALA A 95 3.19 -0.15 5.70
CA ALA A 95 3.06 0.63 4.49
C ALA A 95 4.12 0.23 3.46
N VAL A 96 3.71 0.20 2.19
CA VAL A 96 4.61 0.26 1.05
C VAL A 96 4.97 1.73 0.84
N VAL A 97 6.27 2.00 0.73
CA VAL A 97 6.85 3.35 0.69
C VAL A 97 7.37 3.62 -0.71
N SER A 98 6.98 4.75 -1.29
CA SER A 98 7.50 5.21 -2.58
C SER A 98 7.94 6.66 -2.47
N HIS A 99 9.19 6.97 -2.84
CA HIS A 99 9.66 8.35 -2.86
C HIS A 99 9.52 8.92 -4.27
N SER A 100 8.66 9.91 -4.45
CA SER A 100 8.49 10.56 -5.75
C SER A 100 8.02 12.00 -5.64
N GLY A 101 8.61 12.88 -6.44
CA GLY A 101 8.20 14.28 -6.59
C GLY A 101 8.36 15.07 -5.30
N GLY A 102 9.42 14.81 -4.52
CA GLY A 102 9.63 15.45 -3.22
C GLY A 102 8.62 15.03 -2.14
N THR A 103 7.87 13.95 -2.37
CA THR A 103 6.87 13.39 -1.45
C THR A 103 7.16 11.92 -1.22
N VAL A 104 6.99 11.45 0.01
CA VAL A 104 6.93 10.02 0.30
C VAL A 104 5.48 9.59 0.32
N TRP A 105 5.13 8.60 -0.47
CA TRP A 105 3.80 8.02 -0.56
C TRP A 105 3.77 6.72 0.22
N LEU A 106 2.81 6.59 1.12
CA LEU A 106 2.57 5.40 1.93
C LEU A 106 1.29 4.72 1.44
N ASP A 107 1.44 3.60 0.74
CA ASP A 107 0.34 2.71 0.35
C ASP A 107 0.08 1.72 1.50
N THR A 108 -1.18 1.57 1.91
CA THR A 108 -1.61 0.62 2.94
C THR A 108 -2.94 -0.04 2.58
N GLU A 109 -3.32 -1.07 3.34
CA GLU A 109 -4.55 -1.83 3.08
C GLU A 109 -5.82 -0.97 3.23
N PRO A 110 -6.92 -1.35 2.56
CA PRO A 110 -8.21 -0.68 2.71
C PRO A 110 -8.63 -0.55 4.18
N GLY A 111 -9.08 0.64 4.58
CA GLY A 111 -9.49 0.94 5.95
C GLY A 111 -8.36 1.08 6.98
N ARG A 112 -7.08 0.93 6.59
CA ARG A 112 -5.94 1.07 7.51
C ARG A 112 -5.34 2.47 7.55
N SER A 113 -5.59 3.31 6.53
CA SER A 113 -4.96 4.63 6.43
C SER A 113 -5.33 5.55 7.59
N ALA A 114 -6.58 5.54 8.05
CA ALA A 114 -7.01 6.41 9.15
C ALA A 114 -6.23 6.14 10.46
N GLY A 115 -5.95 4.88 10.75
CA GLY A 115 -5.16 4.48 11.91
C GLY A 115 -3.70 4.92 11.77
N LEU A 116 -3.09 4.63 10.62
CA LEU A 116 -1.70 5.00 10.32
C LEU A 116 -1.52 6.52 10.32
N LEU A 117 -2.42 7.27 9.68
CA LEU A 117 -2.38 8.73 9.64
C LEU A 117 -2.47 9.33 11.04
N ARG A 118 -3.34 8.80 11.89
CA ARG A 118 -3.45 9.24 13.29
C ARG A 118 -2.15 9.01 14.07
N TYR A 119 -1.53 7.84 13.92
CA TYR A 119 -0.23 7.57 14.52
C TYR A 119 0.82 8.57 14.04
N LEU A 120 0.93 8.77 12.72
CA LEU A 120 1.86 9.70 12.10
C LEU A 120 1.67 11.13 12.63
N GLN A 121 0.43 11.62 12.71
CA GLN A 121 0.12 12.95 13.24
C GLN A 121 0.49 13.13 14.71
N GLN A 122 0.41 12.08 15.53
CA GLN A 122 0.83 12.12 16.93
C GLN A 122 2.36 12.22 17.09
N MET A 123 3.12 11.85 16.06
CA MET A 123 4.59 11.89 16.04
C MET A 123 5.15 13.16 15.39
N VAL A 124 4.31 14.15 15.09
CA VAL A 124 4.73 15.48 14.63
C VAL A 124 4.80 16.41 15.86
N PHE A 125 5.96 17.00 16.11
CA PHE A 125 6.24 17.87 17.24
C PHE A 125 6.77 19.23 16.79
#